data_AF-A0A9D2QUU9-F1
#
_entry.id   AF-A0A9D2QUU9-F1
#
_cell.length_a   1.000
_cell.length_b   1.000
_cell.length_c   1.000
_cell.angle_alpha   90.00
_cell.angle_beta   90.00
_cell.angle_gamma   90.00
#
_symmetry.space_group_name_H-M   'P 1'
#
loop_
_entity.id
_entity.type
_entity.pdbx_description
1 polymer ?
#
loop_
_entity_poly.entity_id
_entity_poly.type
_entity_poly.pdbx_seq_one_letter_code
_entity_poly.pdbx_strand_id
1 'polypeptide(L)' 'MDEKNYNAILEYLETSYSGAKMLDDIECMCRLSRAIAAFEADPEEEIFTEDFKERYYSR' A
#
# COMPACT_ATOMS: atom_id res chain seq x y z
N MET A 1 -16.65 -0.42 -2.52
CA MET A 1 -16.32 -1.77 -2.03
C MET A 1 -16.84 -1.89 -0.62
N ASP A 2 -17.40 -3.02 -0.21
CA ASP A 2 -17.75 -3.18 1.21
C ASP A 2 -16.49 -3.35 2.06
N GLU A 3 -16.58 -2.93 3.32
CA GLU A 3 -15.47 -2.89 4.28
C GLU A 3 -14.85 -4.28 4.51
N LYS A 4 -15.67 -5.34 4.47
CA LYS A 4 -15.21 -6.71 4.67
C LYS A 4 -14.29 -7.16 3.53
N ASN A 5 -14.68 -6.88 2.29
CA ASN A 5 -13.88 -7.19 1.12
C ASN A 5 -12.61 -6.33 1.06
N TYR A 6 -12.69 -5.06 1.48
CA TYR A 6 -11.51 -4.21 1.60
C TYR A 6 -10.47 -4.81 2.56
N ASN A 7 -10.88 -5.12 3.79
CA ASN A 7 -9.98 -5.66 4.81
C ASN A 7 -9.38 -7.02 4.39
N ALA A 8 -10.18 -7.89 3.75
CA ALA A 8 -9.70 -9.19 3.29
C ALA A 8 -8.61 -9.07 2.19
N ILE A 9 -8.76 -8.09 1.28
CA ILE A 9 -7.76 -7.84 0.23
C ILE A 9 -6.48 -7.26 0.84
N LEU A 10 -6.61 -6.31 1.77
CA LEU A 10 -5.45 -5.72 2.44
C LEU A 10 -4.67 -6.77 3.23
N GLU A 11 -5.36 -7.59 4.03
CA GLU A 11 -4.76 -8.70 4.79
C GLU A 11 -4.01 -9.69 3.88
N TYR A 12 -4.59 -10.01 2.72
CA TYR A 12 -3.93 -10.87 1.73
C TYR A 12 -2.63 -10.24 1.20
N LEU A 13 -2.65 -8.95 0.86
CA LEU A 13 -1.48 -8.25 0.35
C LEU A 13 -0.37 -8.15 1.40
N GLU A 14 -0.71 -7.83 2.65
CA GLU A 14 0.26 -7.73 3.76
C GLU A 14 0.88 -9.08 4.12
N THR A 15 0.06 -10.15 4.13
CA THR A 15 0.51 -11.51 4.38
C THR A 15 1.46 -11.98 3.27
N SER A 16 1.11 -11.69 2.01
CA SER A 16 1.94 -12.00 0.85
C SER A 16 3.28 -11.25 0.90
N TYR A 17 3.26 -9.97 1.30
CA TYR A 17 4.48 -9.17 1.43
C TYR A 17 5.39 -9.73 2.53
N SER A 18 4.81 -10.14 3.66
CA SER A 18 5.54 -10.77 4.75
C SER A 18 6.20 -12.08 4.30
N GLY A 19 5.49 -12.90 3.51
CA GLY A 19 6.05 -14.11 2.89
C GLY A 19 7.20 -13.81 1.92
N ALA A 20 7.05 -12.82 1.04
CA ALA A 20 8.10 -12.39 0.12
C ALA A 20 9.36 -11.89 0.87
N LYS A 21 9.15 -11.14 1.95
CA LYS A 21 10.21 -10.67 2.84
C LYS A 21 10.95 -11.81 3.53
N MET A 22 10.25 -12.86 3.96
CA MET A 22 10.89 -14.05 4.55
C MET A 22 11.75 -14.83 3.56
N LEU A 23 11.47 -14.71 2.25
CA LEU A 23 12.21 -15.37 1.18
C LEU A 23 13.29 -14.48 0.54
N ASP A 24 13.49 -13.26 1.04
CA ASP A 24 14.32 -12.22 0.41
C ASP A 24 13.97 -11.97 -1.08
N ASP A 25 12.69 -12.16 -1.45
CA ASP A 25 12.19 -11.87 -2.80
C ASP A 25 11.89 -10.37 -2.95
N ILE A 26 12.96 -9.61 -3.19
CA ILE A 26 12.92 -8.15 -3.28
C ILE A 26 11.97 -7.66 -4.39
N GLU A 27 11.92 -8.36 -5.52
CA GLU A 27 11.05 -7.94 -6.63
C GLU A 27 9.57 -8.09 -6.26
N CYS A 28 9.22 -9.23 -5.64
CA CYS A 28 7.87 -9.46 -5.15
C CYS A 28 7.48 -8.48 -4.04
N MET A 29 8.39 -8.20 -3.11
CA MET A 29 8.21 -7.15 -2.08
C MET A 29 7.88 -5.80 -2.73
N CYS A 30 8.66 -5.35 -3.71
CA CYS A 30 8.42 -4.07 -4.39
C CYS A 30 7.05 -4.02 -5.08
N ARG A 31 6.63 -5.11 -5.72
CA ARG A 31 5.31 -5.20 -6.38
C ARG A 31 4.18 -5.13 -5.36
N LEU A 32 4.29 -5.85 -4.25
CA LEU A 32 3.29 -5.90 -3.19
C LEU A 32 3.19 -4.56 -2.44
N SER A 33 4.33 -3.91 -2.15
CA SER A 33 4.31 -2.57 -1.54
C SER A 33 3.58 -1.54 -2.41
N ARG A 34 3.75 -1.59 -3.74
CA ARG A 34 3.02 -0.72 -4.66
C ARG A 34 1.53 -1.03 -4.69
N ALA A 35 1.17 -2.31 -4.66
CA ALA A 35 -0.22 -2.74 -4.64
C ALA A 35 -0.93 -2.26 -3.36
N ILE A 36 -0.30 -2.42 -2.19
CA ILE A 36 -0.82 -1.93 -0.90
C ILE A 36 -1.02 -0.41 -0.96
N ALA A 37 0.02 0.34 -1.34
CA ALA A 37 -0.06 1.80 -1.42
C ALA A 37 -1.16 2.30 -2.38
N ALA A 38 -1.32 1.65 -3.53
CA ALA A 38 -2.38 2.00 -4.48
C ALA A 38 -3.78 1.61 -3.98
N PHE A 39 -3.88 0.55 -3.19
CA PHE A 39 -5.15 0.06 -2.65
C PHE A 39 -5.66 0.91 -1.47
N GLU A 40 -4.74 1.44 -0.66
CA GLU A 40 -5.04 2.34 0.45
C GLU A 40 -5.15 3.81 0.04
N ALA A 41 -4.71 4.16 -1.18
CA ALA A 41 -4.79 5.52 -1.68
C ALA A 41 -6.26 5.97 -1.81
N ASP A 42 -6.57 7.13 -1.27
CA ASP A 42 -7.83 7.80 -1.52
C ASP A 42 -7.77 8.45 -2.91
N PRO A 43 -8.57 7.99 -3.89
CA PRO A 43 -8.55 8.55 -5.25
C PRO A 43 -9.04 10.00 -5.30
N GLU A 44 -9.74 10.47 -4.28
CA GLU A 44 -10.24 11.85 -4.16
C GLU A 44 -9.25 12.75 -3.38
N GLU A 45 -8.15 12.21 -2.86
CA GLU A 45 -7.15 13.01 -2.15
C GLU A 45 -6.38 13.92 -3.12
N GLU A 46 -6.44 15.23 -2.87
CA GLU A 46 -5.73 16.25 -3.65
C GLU A 46 -4.22 16.19 -3.35
N ILE A 47 -3.47 15.52 -4.24
CA ILE A 47 -2.03 15.29 -4.10
C ILE A 47 -1.14 16.53 -4.32
N PHE A 48 -1.73 17.64 -4.80
CA PHE A 48 -0.99 18.88 -5.06
C PHE A 48 -1.01 19.86 -3.88
N THR A 49 -1.67 19.49 -2.77
CA THR A 49 -1.69 20.29 -1.53
C THR A 49 -0.34 20.28 -0.82
N GLU A 50 -0.02 21.36 -0.11
CA GLU A 50 1.18 21.41 0.72
C GLU A 50 1.11 20.37 1.86
N ASP A 51 -0.07 20.13 2.44
CA ASP A 51 -0.29 19.11 3.48
C ASP A 51 0.05 17.68 3.00
N PHE A 52 -0.24 17.37 1.74
CA PHE A 52 0.15 16.08 1.15
C PHE A 52 1.66 15.98 0.97
N LYS A 53 2.29 17.03 0.41
CA LYS A 53 3.74 17.09 0.21
C LYS A 53 4.50 16.97 1.53
N GLU A 54 4.05 17.64 2.58
CA GLU A 54 4.65 17.56 3.91
C GLU A 54 4.56 16.15 4.49
N ARG A 55 3.44 15.42 4.33
CA ARG A 55 3.29 14.06 4.87
C ARG A 55 4.13 13.01 4.14
N TYR A 56 4.28 13.14 2.81
CA TYR A 56 4.88 12.10 1.98
C TYR A 56 6.33 12.34 1.58
N TYR A 57 6.78 13.60 1.41
CA TYR A 57 8.16 13.89 1.01
C TYR A 57 9.12 14.17 2.18
N SER A 58 8.60 14.24 3.41
CA SER A 58 9.41 14.38 4.63
C SER A 58 9.77 13.06 5.32
N ARG A 59 9.30 11.93 4.77
CA ARG A 59 9.58 10.57 5.26
C ARG A 59 10.88 10.00 4.69
#